data_AF-A0A518ENA3-F1
#
_entry.id   AF-A0A518ENA3-F1
#
_cell.length_a   1.000
_cell.length_b   1.000
_cell.length_c   1.000
_cell.angle_alpha   90.00
_cell.angle_beta   90.00
_cell.angle_gamma   90.00
#
_symmetry.space_group_name_H-M   'P 1'
#
loop_
_entity.id
_entity.type
_entity.pdbx_description
1 polymer ?
#
loop_
_entity_poly.entity_id
_entity_poly.type
_entity_poly.pdbx_seq_one_letter_code
_entity_poly.pdbx_strand_id
1 'polypeptide(L)'
;MPKNPEPVDASRSPESPRPPEEPQGTMPRVAICTGKSCRKSQGLAELEAALADSCSVVRTACLGECKGPVVVANFESEEAVVLRRLRKRKQRAALLAFLFGAPLSQRLEQRRLEGRKREKAISKARRSA
;
A
#
# COMPACT_ATOMS: atom_id res chain seq x y z
N MET A 1 -67.17 13.83 -10.35
CA MET A 1 -66.38 13.11 -9.34
C MET A 1 -64.94 12.97 -9.84
N PRO A 2 -64.01 13.84 -9.43
CA PRO A 2 -62.61 13.69 -9.80
C PRO A 2 -61.92 12.66 -8.90
N LYS A 3 -61.31 11.64 -9.50
CA LYS A 3 -60.42 10.69 -8.83
C LYS A 3 -59.10 11.40 -8.54
N ASN A 4 -58.80 11.58 -7.26
CA ASN A 4 -57.51 12.10 -6.80
C ASN A 4 -56.47 10.96 -6.87
N PRO A 5 -55.28 11.15 -7.46
CA PRO A 5 -54.25 10.13 -7.51
C PRO A 5 -53.53 9.97 -6.17
N GLU A 6 -53.17 8.72 -5.86
CA GLU A 6 -52.46 8.31 -4.65
C GLU A 6 -51.01 8.84 -4.61
N PRO A 7 -50.47 9.15 -3.42
CA PRO A 7 -49.07 9.52 -3.28
C PRO A 7 -48.16 8.29 -3.40
N VAL A 8 -47.23 8.35 -4.35
CA VAL A 8 -46.18 7.35 -4.54
C VAL A 8 -45.05 7.54 -3.52
N ASP A 9 -44.71 6.41 -2.92
CA ASP A 9 -43.66 6.21 -1.92
C ASP A 9 -42.28 6.62 -2.46
N ALA A 10 -41.66 7.64 -1.84
CA ALA A 10 -40.31 8.10 -2.18
C ALA A 10 -39.47 8.30 -0.92
N SER A 11 -39.47 7.32 -0.02
CA SER A 11 -38.56 7.29 1.14
C SER A 11 -37.44 6.27 0.92
N ARG A 12 -36.59 6.48 -0.09
CA ARG A 12 -35.27 5.84 -0.14
C ARG A 12 -34.27 6.76 0.54
N SER A 13 -34.08 6.54 1.85
CA SER A 13 -32.97 7.11 2.59
C SER A 13 -31.64 6.79 1.87
N PRO A 14 -30.72 7.76 1.73
CA PRO A 14 -29.39 7.46 1.21
C PRO A 14 -28.68 6.53 2.20
N GLU A 15 -28.30 5.34 1.74
CA GLU A 15 -27.37 4.46 2.45
C GLU A 15 -26.13 5.28 2.81
N SER A 16 -25.94 5.51 4.10
CA SER A 16 -24.73 6.17 4.59
C SER A 16 -23.52 5.30 4.20
N PRO A 17 -22.45 5.87 3.63
CA PRO A 17 -21.25 5.11 3.36
C PRO A 17 -20.74 4.51 4.67
N ARG A 18 -20.58 3.19 4.69
CA ARG A 18 -20.03 2.47 5.84
C ARG A 18 -18.65 3.07 6.16
N PRO A 19 -18.32 3.33 7.44
CA PRO A 19 -16.97 3.73 7.81
C PRO A 19 -15.98 2.65 7.33
N PRO A 20 -14.79 3.04 6.83
CA PRO A 20 -13.79 2.08 6.40
C PRO A 20 -13.44 1.18 7.60
N GLU A 21 -13.55 -0.13 7.38
CA GLU A 21 -13.31 -1.14 8.41
C GLU A 21 -11.91 -0.96 9.01
N GLU A 22 -11.83 -0.78 10.32
CA GLU A 22 -10.58 -0.65 11.05
C GLU A 22 -9.73 -1.92 10.84
N PRO A 23 -8.48 -1.83 10.36
CA PRO A 23 -7.65 -3.01 10.18
C PRO A 23 -7.28 -3.58 11.55
N GLN A 24 -7.90 -4.72 11.88
CA GLN A 24 -7.71 -5.42 13.14
C GLN A 24 -6.26 -5.92 13.29
N GLY A 25 -5.57 -5.40 14.32
CA GLY A 25 -4.61 -6.08 15.22
C GLY A 25 -3.40 -6.82 14.65
N THR A 26 -3.22 -6.90 13.33
CA THR A 26 -2.16 -7.69 12.71
C THR A 26 -1.04 -6.78 12.23
N MET A 27 0.19 -7.08 12.66
CA MET A 27 1.37 -6.32 12.27
C MET A 27 1.46 -6.21 10.73
N PRO A 28 1.62 -5.00 10.15
CA PRO A 28 1.61 -4.82 8.70
C PRO A 28 2.66 -5.71 8.03
N ARG A 29 2.25 -6.42 6.96
CA ARG A 29 3.15 -7.26 6.16
C ARG A 29 3.64 -6.50 4.94
N VAL A 30 4.95 -6.43 4.77
CA VAL A 30 5.59 -5.67 3.70
C VAL A 30 6.59 -6.53 2.95
N ALA A 31 6.65 -6.37 1.63
CA ALA A 31 7.63 -7.06 0.81
C ALA A 31 8.73 -6.10 0.35
N ILE A 32 9.99 -6.45 0.57
CA ILE A 32 11.16 -5.64 0.17
C ILE A 32 11.89 -6.33 -0.98
N CYS A 33 12.20 -5.59 -2.04
CA CYS A 33 13.01 -6.09 -3.14
C CYS A 33 14.48 -6.16 -2.73
N THR A 34 15.04 -7.38 -2.74
CA THR A 34 16.46 -7.62 -2.47
C THR A 34 17.21 -8.02 -3.75
N GLY A 35 16.72 -7.64 -4.93
CA GLY A 35 17.44 -7.84 -6.20
C GLY A 35 18.79 -7.11 -6.23
N LYS A 36 19.71 -7.53 -7.10
CA LYS A 36 21.09 -7.00 -7.21
C LYS A 36 21.16 -5.47 -7.20
N SER A 37 20.28 -4.78 -7.93
CA SER A 37 20.23 -3.30 -7.96
C SER A 37 19.74 -2.69 -6.64
N CYS A 38 18.82 -3.35 -5.93
CA CYS A 38 18.32 -2.87 -4.65
C CYS A 38 19.35 -3.09 -3.54
N ARG A 39 20.05 -4.24 -3.52
CA ARG A 39 21.14 -4.51 -2.56
C ARG A 39 22.28 -3.49 -2.65
N LYS A 40 22.59 -3.03 -3.86
CA LYS A 40 23.60 -1.99 -4.09
C LYS A 40 23.08 -0.56 -3.87
N SER A 41 21.78 -0.38 -3.64
CA SER A 41 21.23 0.95 -3.38
C SER A 41 21.50 1.35 -1.94
N GLN A 42 22.00 2.56 -1.75
CA GLN A 42 22.01 3.22 -0.45
C GLN A 42 20.59 3.25 0.13
N GLY A 43 20.48 3.05 1.45
CA GLY A 43 19.22 3.15 2.17
C GLY A 43 18.43 1.85 2.30
N LEU A 44 18.86 0.73 1.68
CA LEU A 44 18.14 -0.55 1.80
C LEU A 44 18.25 -1.12 3.22
N ALA A 45 19.46 -1.18 3.78
CA ALA A 45 19.68 -1.72 5.12
C ALA A 45 18.91 -0.91 6.18
N GLU A 46 18.92 0.42 6.07
CA GLU A 46 18.21 1.31 6.99
C GLU A 46 16.69 1.28 6.78
N LEU A 47 16.22 0.98 5.57
CA LEU A 47 14.80 0.75 5.30
C LEU A 47 14.33 -0.57 5.88
N GLU A 48 15.13 -1.62 5.71
CA GLU A 48 14.82 -2.93 6.24
C GLU A 48 14.84 -2.95 7.77
N ALA A 49 15.86 -2.37 8.40
CA ALA A 49 15.91 -2.23 9.85
C ALA A 49 14.69 -1.49 10.40
N ALA A 50 14.35 -0.33 9.81
CA ALA A 50 13.19 0.45 10.24
C ALA A 50 11.85 -0.27 10.06
N LEU A 51 11.75 -1.19 9.09
CA LEU A 51 10.54 -2.00 8.89
C LEU A 51 10.54 -3.23 9.79
N ALA A 52 11.68 -3.88 10.03
CA ALA A 52 11.77 -5.07 10.87
C ALA A 52 11.37 -4.81 12.33
N ASP A 53 11.54 -3.58 12.81
CA ASP A 53 11.17 -3.18 14.17
C ASP A 53 9.64 -3.15 14.41
N SER A 54 8.83 -3.04 13.35
CA SER A 54 7.38 -2.75 13.49
C SER A 54 6.50 -3.40 12.42
N CYS A 55 7.08 -4.16 11.50
CA CYS A 55 6.40 -4.80 10.38
C CYS A 55 6.95 -6.21 10.15
N SER A 56 6.12 -7.09 9.60
CA SER A 56 6.59 -8.39 9.11
C SER A 56 7.19 -8.21 7.72
N VAL A 57 8.52 -8.28 7.64
CA VAL A 57 9.26 -8.06 6.40
C VAL A 57 9.47 -9.36 5.62
N VAL A 58 8.92 -9.43 4.41
CA VAL A 58 9.18 -10.50 3.43
C VAL A 58 10.24 -10.02 2.45
N ARG A 59 11.37 -10.72 2.38
CA ARG A 59 12.41 -10.46 1.39
C ARG A 59 12.02 -11.11 0.07
N THR A 60 12.00 -10.32 -1.00
CA THR A 60 11.66 -10.80 -2.34
C THR A 60 12.87 -10.71 -3.27
N ALA A 61 12.83 -11.51 -4.34
CA ALA A 61 13.75 -11.35 -5.47
C ALA A 61 13.47 -10.06 -6.26
N CYS A 62 13.97 -9.94 -7.49
CA CYS A 62 13.75 -8.75 -8.31
C CYS A 62 12.27 -8.55 -8.69
N LEU A 63 11.67 -7.45 -8.25
CA LEU A 63 10.29 -7.06 -8.60
C LEU A 63 10.13 -6.49 -10.02
N GLY A 64 11.22 -6.38 -10.79
CA GLY A 64 11.19 -5.86 -12.16
C GLY A 64 11.26 -4.33 -12.29
N GLU A 65 11.49 -3.62 -11.20
CA GLU A 65 11.88 -2.20 -11.20
C GLU A 65 13.31 -2.06 -10.67
N CYS A 66 14.18 -1.54 -11.52
CA CYS A 66 15.53 -1.13 -11.16
C CYS A 66 15.51 0.35 -10.78
N LYS A 67 16.41 0.78 -9.87
CA LYS A 67 16.40 2.07 -9.11
C LYS A 67 15.74 1.96 -7.72
N GLY A 68 16.17 0.96 -6.95
CA GLY A 68 15.73 0.71 -5.59
C GLY A 68 16.12 1.77 -4.55
N PRO A 69 15.78 1.51 -3.27
CA PRO A 69 15.03 0.34 -2.78
C PRO A 69 13.55 0.37 -3.17
N VAL A 70 12.93 -0.81 -3.35
CA VAL A 70 11.50 -0.99 -3.73
C VAL A 70 10.79 -1.79 -2.66
N VAL A 71 9.60 -1.33 -2.27
CA VAL A 71 8.74 -1.96 -1.26
C VAL A 71 7.33 -2.12 -1.81
N VAL A 72 6.69 -3.24 -1.48
CA VAL A 72 5.24 -3.44 -1.65
C VAL A 72 4.62 -3.44 -0.25
N ALA A 73 3.87 -2.38 0.05
CA ALA A 73 3.09 -2.25 1.28
C ALA A 73 1.77 -3.00 1.13
N ASN A 74 1.33 -3.68 2.20
CA ASN A 74 0.07 -4.41 2.28
C ASN A 74 -0.14 -5.35 1.07
N PHE A 75 0.91 -6.11 0.70
CA PHE A 75 0.94 -6.85 -0.57
C PHE A 75 -0.13 -7.96 -0.68
N GLU A 76 -0.72 -8.37 0.44
CA GLU A 76 -1.82 -9.34 0.51
C GLU A 76 -3.19 -8.71 0.30
N SER A 77 -3.32 -7.39 0.51
CA SER A 77 -4.55 -6.63 0.29
C SER A 77 -4.70 -6.20 -1.17
N GLU A 78 -5.93 -5.88 -1.58
CA GLU A 78 -6.24 -5.21 -2.85
C GLU A 78 -5.69 -3.78 -2.88
N GLU A 79 -5.50 -3.17 -1.72
CA GLU A 79 -4.93 -1.83 -1.54
C GLU A 79 -3.41 -1.79 -1.64
N ALA A 80 -2.77 -2.88 -2.10
CA ALA A 80 -1.32 -2.97 -2.16
C ALA A 80 -0.68 -1.78 -2.90
N VAL A 81 0.26 -1.10 -2.23
CA VAL A 81 0.97 0.06 -2.78
C VAL A 81 2.42 -0.31 -3.03
N VAL A 82 2.89 -0.05 -4.25
CA VAL A 82 4.28 -0.31 -4.63
C VAL A 82 5.04 1.01 -4.66
N LEU A 83 6.08 1.14 -3.84
CA LEU A 83 6.88 2.36 -3.69
C LEU A 83 8.32 2.09 -4.07
N ARG A 84 8.96 3.05 -4.75
CA ARG A 84 10.38 2.97 -5.15
C ARG A 84 11.23 4.11 -4.61
N ARG A 85 12.54 3.90 -4.60
CA ARG A 85 13.56 4.90 -4.25
C ARG A 85 13.37 5.48 -2.83
N LEU A 86 13.08 4.61 -1.85
CA LEU A 86 12.91 4.96 -0.44
C LEU A 86 14.26 5.07 0.29
N ARG A 87 15.06 6.09 -0.04
CA ARG A 87 16.45 6.24 0.43
C ARG A 87 16.58 7.11 1.67
N LYS A 88 15.68 8.08 1.84
CA LYS A 88 15.79 9.12 2.86
C LYS A 88 15.04 8.73 4.13
N ARG A 89 15.55 9.12 5.31
CA ARG A 89 14.87 8.93 6.62
C ARG A 89 13.42 9.41 6.62
N LYS A 90 13.15 10.60 6.06
CA LYS A 90 11.80 11.17 5.94
C LYS A 90 10.84 10.29 5.11
N GLN A 91 11.36 9.57 4.10
CA GLN A 91 10.55 8.66 3.29
C GLN A 91 10.22 7.38 4.05
N ARG A 92 11.17 6.86 4.83
CA ARG A 92 10.95 5.69 5.71
C ARG A 92 9.91 5.99 6.78
N ALA A 93 10.03 7.13 7.45
CA ALA A 93 9.05 7.58 8.44
C ALA A 93 7.64 7.73 7.84
N ALA A 94 7.53 8.31 6.63
CA ALA A 94 6.25 8.42 5.94
C ALA A 94 5.67 7.06 5.53
N LEU A 95 6.52 6.08 5.17
CA LEU A 95 6.06 4.73 4.87
C LEU A 95 5.52 4.05 6.12
N LEU A 96 6.23 4.15 7.24
CA LEU A 96 5.76 3.60 8.51
C LEU A 96 4.42 4.22 8.91
N ALA A 97 4.30 5.55 8.88
CA ALA A 97 3.03 6.21 9.16
C ALA A 97 1.89 5.67 8.27
N PHE A 98 2.15 5.49 6.97
CA PHE A 98 1.18 4.91 6.04
C PHE A 98 0.78 3.47 6.39
N LEU A 99 1.74 2.63 6.77
CA LEU A 99 1.47 1.24 7.18
C LEU A 99 0.62 1.16 8.45
N PHE A 100 0.65 2.21 9.28
CA PHE A 100 -0.14 2.34 10.50
C PHE A 100 -1.39 3.22 10.33
N GLY A 101 -1.89 3.36 9.10
CA GLY A 101 -3.20 3.97 8.83
C GLY A 101 -3.17 5.47 8.51
N ALA A 102 -2.00 6.12 8.48
CA ALA A 102 -1.92 7.48 7.96
C ALA A 102 -2.13 7.50 6.43
N PRO A 103 -2.66 8.59 5.85
CA PRO A 103 -2.78 8.71 4.40
C PRO A 103 -1.40 8.75 3.72
N LEU A 104 -1.35 8.31 2.46
CA LEU A 104 -0.12 8.29 1.70
C LEU A 104 0.36 9.74 1.44
N SER A 105 1.52 10.10 2.00
CA SER A 105 2.03 11.47 1.83
C SER A 105 2.33 11.77 0.35
N GLN A 106 2.20 13.05 -0.05
CA GLN A 106 2.52 13.50 -1.41
C GLN A 106 3.91 13.05 -1.91
N ARG A 107 4.89 12.95 -1.00
CA ARG A 107 6.26 12.48 -1.32
C ARG A 107 6.31 11.00 -1.68
N LEU A 108 5.45 10.19 -1.06
CA LEU A 108 5.34 8.78 -1.39
C LEU A 108 4.51 8.57 -2.64
N GLU A 109 3.49 9.40 -2.90
CA GLU A 109 2.72 9.33 -4.14
C GLU A 109 3.60 9.54 -5.38
N GLN A 110 4.51 10.51 -5.34
CA GLN A 110 5.52 10.70 -6.43
C GLN A 110 6.45 9.49 -6.64
N ARG A 111 6.44 8.53 -5.72
CA ARG A 111 7.26 7.31 -5.73
C ARG A 111 6.43 6.05 -5.89
N ARG A 112 5.11 6.18 -5.99
CA ARG A 112 4.20 5.10 -6.32
C ARG A 112 4.48 4.61 -7.74
N LEU A 113 4.47 3.29 -7.89
CA LEU A 113 4.38 2.66 -9.20
C LEU A 113 2.91 2.46 -9.55
N GLU A 114 2.61 2.64 -10.82
CA GLU A 114 1.26 2.54 -11.37
C GLU A 114 1.23 1.53 -12.54
N GLY A 115 0.01 1.17 -12.94
CA GLY A 115 -0.26 0.27 -14.06
C GLY A 115 0.43 -1.09 -13.98
N ARG A 116 0.82 -1.63 -15.13
CA ARG A 116 1.40 -2.98 -15.27
C ARG A 116 2.63 -3.24 -14.39
N LYS A 117 3.42 -2.21 -14.09
CA LYS A 117 4.60 -2.35 -13.22
C LYS A 117 4.19 -2.61 -11.78
N ARG A 118 3.16 -1.91 -11.30
CA ARG A 118 2.57 -2.13 -9.97
C ARG A 118 2.05 -3.57 -9.85
N GLU A 119 1.20 -3.98 -10.79
CA GLU A 119 0.60 -5.32 -10.81
C GLU A 119 1.65 -6.43 -10.81
N LYS A 120 2.67 -6.30 -11.67
CA LYS A 120 3.77 -7.27 -11.74
C LYS A 120 4.56 -7.36 -10.44
N ALA A 121 4.81 -6.23 -9.78
CA ALA A 121 5.51 -6.20 -8.50
C ALA A 121 4.67 -6.84 -7.39
N ILE A 122 3.36 -6.56 -7.32
CA ILE A 122 2.44 -7.17 -6.36
C ILE A 122 2.36 -8.69 -6.58
N SER A 123 2.16 -9.13 -7.82
CA SER A 123 2.11 -10.58 -8.16
C SER A 123 3.39 -11.31 -7.76
N LYS A 124 4.56 -10.68 -7.89
CA LYS A 124 5.84 -11.26 -7.44
C LYS A 124 5.97 -11.26 -5.92
N ALA A 125 5.54 -10.19 -5.26
CA ALA A 125 5.56 -10.10 -3.80
C ALA A 125 4.69 -11.20 -3.18
N ARG A 126 3.45 -11.38 -3.67
CA ARG A 126 2.53 -12.42 -3.22
C ARG A 126 3.09 -13.85 -3.40
N ARG A 127 3.88 -14.09 -4.45
CA ARG A 127 4.53 -15.41 -4.67
C ARG A 127 5.74 -15.68 -3.79
N SER A 128 6.26 -14.67 -3.10
CA SER A 128 7.46 -14.77 -2.26
C SER A 128 7.14 -14.80 -0.77
N ALA A 129 5.87 -14.62 -0.41
CA ALA A 129 5.36 -14.63 0.95
C ALA A 129 4.72 -15.98 1.26
#